data_AF-A0A954L2I4-F1
#
_entry.id   AF-A0A954L2I4-F1
#
_cell.length_a   1.000
_cell.length_b   1.000
_cell.length_c   1.000
_cell.angle_alpha   90.00
_cell.angle_beta   90.00
_cell.angle_gamma   90.00
#
_symmetry.space_group_name_H-M   'P 1'
#
loop_
_entity.id
_entity.type
_entity.pdbx_description
1 polymer ?
#
loop_
_entity_poly.entity_id
_entity_poly.type
_entity_poly.pdbx_seq_one_letter_code
_entity_poly.pdbx_strand_id
1 'polypeptide(L)'
;MLRNSLHGCPVLGYAYVGLIDTDFLHDPSDSRHFDLLKQAMLVRGYDPRVRFVAGREALMTGNQDGALQLWESVFHSTEYFRLGVLNQVAPLVPVEFFLEQFQPDADELKDVLAVYDHLGRERDTEVVLRELCRLLPEKAKDIEDEDERYREMLFAFEAARRLEDSTRALEILAVMANDYPLAFEPHYYSAVILLELKRPQEAEAFLTTCSEIDPGNTWVPRLMREVRLQMLKQSDEQARGHSLLF
;
A
#
# COMPACT_ATOMS: atom_id res chain seq x y z
N MET A 1 -14.12 -22.43 -30.01
CA MET A 1 -14.72 -22.93 -28.76
C MET A 1 -15.78 -21.98 -28.21
N LEU A 2 -15.47 -20.70 -27.98
CA LEU A 2 -16.41 -19.71 -27.41
C LEU A 2 -17.72 -19.51 -28.22
N ARG A 3 -17.65 -19.48 -29.56
CA ARG A 3 -18.86 -19.41 -30.40
C ARG A 3 -19.79 -20.62 -30.19
N ASN A 4 -19.23 -21.82 -30.05
CA ASN A 4 -20.01 -23.03 -29.76
C ASN A 4 -20.62 -22.98 -28.34
N SER A 5 -19.90 -22.39 -27.37
CA SER A 5 -20.45 -22.14 -26.03
C SER A 5 -21.63 -21.18 -26.07
N LEU A 6 -21.59 -20.14 -26.88
CA LEU A 6 -22.72 -19.22 -27.07
C LEU A 6 -23.92 -19.87 -27.79
N HIS A 7 -23.68 -20.81 -28.71
CA HIS A 7 -24.77 -21.61 -29.29
C HIS A 7 -25.51 -22.46 -28.25
N GLY A 8 -24.78 -23.02 -27.28
CA GLY A 8 -25.38 -23.80 -26.19
C GLY A 8 -25.95 -22.94 -25.05
N CYS A 9 -25.41 -21.74 -24.84
CA CYS A 9 -25.81 -20.82 -23.77
C CYS A 9 -25.56 -19.35 -24.20
N PRO A 10 -26.54 -18.68 -24.83
CA PRO A 10 -26.41 -17.29 -25.28
C PRO A 10 -26.28 -16.27 -24.14
N VAL A 11 -26.51 -16.69 -22.88
CA VAL A 11 -26.41 -15.81 -21.70
C VAL A 11 -25.05 -15.88 -21.00
N LEU A 12 -24.05 -16.46 -21.68
CA LEU A 12 -22.72 -16.65 -21.13
C LEU A 12 -21.84 -15.42 -21.39
N GLY A 13 -21.98 -14.39 -20.54
CA GLY A 13 -21.29 -13.10 -20.68
C GLY A 13 -19.77 -13.19 -20.91
N TYR A 14 -19.07 -14.07 -20.19
CA TYR A 14 -17.62 -14.22 -20.35
C TYR A 14 -17.24 -14.72 -21.75
N ALA A 15 -18.11 -15.47 -22.44
CA ALA A 15 -17.82 -15.98 -23.77
C ALA A 15 -17.86 -14.85 -24.82
N TYR A 16 -18.68 -13.82 -24.60
CA TYR A 16 -18.64 -12.60 -25.42
C TYR A 16 -17.35 -11.81 -25.17
N VAL A 17 -16.96 -11.65 -23.90
CA VAL A 17 -15.68 -10.99 -23.53
C VAL A 17 -14.49 -11.72 -24.14
N GLY A 18 -14.46 -13.06 -24.03
CA GLY A 18 -13.38 -13.84 -24.63
C GLY A 18 -13.35 -13.74 -26.15
N LEU A 19 -14.52 -13.56 -26.81
CA LEU A 19 -14.54 -13.29 -28.25
C LEU A 19 -13.93 -11.92 -28.57
N ILE A 20 -14.29 -10.89 -27.80
CA ILE A 20 -13.74 -9.53 -27.90
C ILE A 20 -12.21 -9.54 -27.72
N ASP A 21 -11.70 -10.18 -26.67
CA ASP A 21 -10.26 -10.26 -26.39
C ASP A 21 -9.49 -11.00 -27.49
N THR A 22 -10.13 -11.96 -28.18
CA THR A 22 -9.53 -12.68 -29.31
C THR A 22 -9.75 -11.99 -30.66
N ASP A 23 -10.49 -10.88 -30.70
CA ASP A 23 -10.80 -10.14 -31.92
C ASP A 23 -9.72 -9.11 -32.29
N PHE A 24 -8.51 -9.26 -31.76
CA PHE A 24 -7.37 -8.33 -31.91
C PHE A 24 -6.94 -8.04 -33.37
N LEU A 25 -7.39 -8.86 -34.33
CA LEU A 25 -7.14 -8.68 -35.77
C LEU A 25 -8.15 -7.74 -36.43
N HIS A 26 -9.19 -7.32 -35.73
CA HIS A 26 -10.24 -6.44 -36.22
C HIS A 26 -10.12 -5.06 -35.58
N ASP A 27 -10.43 -4.03 -36.38
CA ASP A 27 -10.44 -2.64 -35.93
C ASP A 27 -11.43 -2.51 -34.75
N PRO A 28 -11.07 -1.85 -33.63
CA PRO A 28 -12.00 -1.57 -32.53
C PRO A 28 -13.26 -0.82 -32.98
N SER A 29 -13.21 -0.16 -34.14
CA SER A 29 -14.36 0.47 -34.79
C SER A 29 -15.24 -0.49 -35.61
N ASP A 30 -14.92 -1.79 -35.71
CA ASP A 30 -15.78 -2.79 -36.38
C ASP A 30 -17.11 -2.92 -35.62
N SER A 31 -18.20 -2.72 -36.34
CA SER A 31 -19.58 -2.98 -35.90
C SER A 31 -19.75 -4.28 -35.11
N ARG A 32 -19.06 -5.35 -35.49
CA ARG A 32 -19.15 -6.66 -34.82
C ARG A 32 -18.55 -6.64 -33.42
N HIS A 33 -17.47 -5.90 -33.21
CA HIS A 33 -16.86 -5.73 -31.90
C HIS A 33 -17.84 -5.02 -30.94
N PHE A 34 -18.43 -3.91 -31.40
CA PHE A 34 -19.43 -3.18 -30.62
C PHE A 34 -20.68 -4.01 -30.31
N ASP A 35 -21.15 -4.83 -31.26
CA ASP A 35 -22.32 -5.68 -31.05
C ASP A 35 -22.05 -6.77 -30.00
N LEU A 36 -20.85 -7.37 -30.01
CA LEU A 36 -20.44 -8.31 -28.98
C LEU A 36 -20.37 -7.65 -27.60
N LEU A 37 -19.84 -6.43 -27.52
CA LEU A 37 -19.73 -5.71 -26.26
C LEU A 37 -21.12 -5.31 -25.71
N LYS A 38 -22.00 -4.78 -26.57
CA LYS A 38 -23.40 -4.49 -26.20
C LYS A 38 -24.10 -5.74 -25.69
N GLN A 39 -23.92 -6.88 -26.37
CA GLN A 39 -24.52 -8.13 -25.94
C GLN A 39 -23.95 -8.60 -24.60
N ALA A 40 -22.64 -8.49 -24.38
CA ALA A 40 -22.00 -8.81 -23.10
C ALA A 40 -22.58 -7.96 -21.96
N MET A 41 -22.71 -6.64 -22.19
CA MET A 41 -23.29 -5.70 -21.23
C MET A 41 -24.77 -5.97 -20.95
N LEU A 42 -25.57 -6.36 -21.94
CA LEU A 42 -26.97 -6.72 -21.74
C LEU A 42 -27.14 -7.97 -20.88
N VAL A 43 -26.27 -8.95 -21.06
CA VAL A 43 -26.40 -10.26 -20.41
C VAL A 43 -25.74 -10.29 -19.04
N ARG A 44 -24.58 -9.64 -18.87
CA ARG A 44 -23.77 -9.64 -17.64
C ARG A 44 -23.15 -8.27 -17.36
N GLY A 45 -23.90 -7.18 -17.54
CA GLY A 45 -23.39 -5.82 -17.35
C GLY A 45 -22.94 -5.43 -15.94
N TYR A 46 -23.10 -6.31 -14.95
CA TYR A 46 -22.57 -6.16 -13.59
C TYR A 46 -21.35 -7.05 -13.31
N ASP A 47 -20.95 -7.93 -14.24
CA ASP A 47 -19.74 -8.75 -14.10
C ASP A 47 -18.51 -7.84 -14.27
N PRO A 48 -17.57 -7.81 -13.30
CA PRO A 48 -16.38 -6.96 -13.37
C PRO A 48 -15.54 -7.17 -14.63
N ARG A 49 -15.50 -8.39 -15.20
CA ARG A 49 -14.80 -8.68 -16.46
C ARG A 49 -15.40 -7.91 -17.63
N VAL A 50 -16.73 -7.94 -17.72
CA VAL A 50 -17.47 -7.30 -18.80
C VAL A 50 -17.29 -5.79 -18.70
N ARG A 51 -17.43 -5.22 -17.50
CA ARG A 51 -17.21 -3.79 -17.25
C ARG A 51 -15.77 -3.36 -17.48
N PHE A 52 -14.81 -4.19 -17.09
CA PHE A 52 -13.39 -3.92 -17.32
C PHE A 52 -13.09 -3.76 -18.80
N VAL A 53 -13.51 -4.74 -19.62
CA VAL A 53 -13.32 -4.69 -21.07
C VAL A 53 -14.11 -3.55 -21.69
N ALA A 54 -15.37 -3.33 -21.29
CA ALA A 54 -16.16 -2.20 -21.78
C ALA A 54 -15.49 -0.84 -21.49
N GLY A 55 -14.91 -0.67 -20.30
CA GLY A 55 -14.19 0.55 -19.94
C GLY A 55 -12.91 0.73 -20.75
N ARG A 56 -12.18 -0.36 -21.04
CA ARG A 56 -11.01 -0.31 -21.92
C ARG A 56 -11.38 0.15 -23.33
N GLU A 57 -12.46 -0.38 -23.90
CA GLU A 57 -12.96 0.05 -25.21
C GLU A 57 -13.43 1.51 -25.20
N ALA A 58 -14.11 1.94 -24.14
CA ALA A 58 -14.50 3.33 -23.96
C ALA A 58 -13.25 4.25 -23.91
N LEU A 59 -12.20 3.85 -23.19
CA LEU A 59 -10.95 4.60 -23.13
C LEU A 59 -10.26 4.69 -24.50
N MET A 60 -10.18 3.58 -25.25
CA MET A 60 -9.57 3.54 -26.59
C MET A 60 -10.32 4.38 -27.63
N THR A 61 -11.64 4.53 -27.47
CA THR A 61 -12.47 5.38 -28.33
C THR A 61 -12.54 6.84 -27.87
N GLY A 62 -11.77 7.22 -26.84
CA GLY A 62 -11.69 8.57 -26.31
C GLY A 62 -12.80 8.94 -25.32
N ASN A 63 -13.68 8.01 -24.96
CA ASN A 63 -14.72 8.19 -23.94
C ASN A 63 -14.17 7.91 -22.53
N GLN A 64 -13.33 8.82 -22.04
CA GLN A 64 -12.68 8.70 -20.73
C GLN A 64 -13.70 8.62 -19.59
N ASP A 65 -14.67 9.53 -19.54
CA ASP A 65 -15.68 9.56 -18.47
C ASP A 65 -16.49 8.25 -18.42
N GLY A 66 -16.88 7.73 -19.58
CA GLY A 66 -17.58 6.44 -19.66
C GLY A 66 -16.72 5.27 -19.20
N ALA A 67 -15.41 5.29 -19.47
CA ALA A 67 -14.49 4.28 -18.96
C ALA A 67 -14.41 4.28 -17.43
N LEU A 68 -14.28 5.48 -16.83
CA LEU A 68 -14.19 5.63 -15.38
C LEU A 68 -15.47 5.18 -14.66
N GLN A 69 -16.64 5.53 -15.21
CA GLN A 69 -17.93 5.05 -14.67
C GLN A 69 -18.04 3.53 -14.70
N LEU A 70 -17.54 2.89 -15.76
CA LEU A 70 -17.54 1.43 -15.86
C LEU A 70 -16.56 0.81 -14.86
N TRP A 71 -15.43 1.47 -14.62
CA TRP A 71 -14.36 0.97 -13.77
C TRP A 71 -14.54 1.26 -12.28
N GLU A 72 -15.43 2.15 -11.87
CA GLU A 72 -15.72 2.46 -10.45
C GLU A 72 -15.93 1.18 -9.62
N SER A 73 -16.90 0.36 -9.99
CA SER A 73 -17.14 -0.93 -9.31
C SER A 73 -16.09 -2.01 -9.59
N VAL A 74 -15.34 -1.88 -10.68
CA VAL A 74 -14.34 -2.86 -11.10
C VAL A 74 -13.08 -2.73 -10.24
N PHE A 75 -12.70 -1.50 -9.92
CA PHE A 75 -11.55 -1.18 -9.07
C PHE A 75 -11.66 -1.85 -7.70
N HIS A 76 -12.87 -1.91 -7.14
CA HIS A 76 -13.14 -2.53 -5.83
C HIS A 76 -13.48 -4.02 -5.87
N SER A 77 -13.44 -4.66 -7.05
CA SER A 77 -13.94 -6.03 -7.19
C SER A 77 -12.92 -7.09 -6.76
N THR A 78 -11.77 -7.13 -7.41
CA THR A 78 -10.65 -8.02 -7.08
C THR A 78 -9.34 -7.32 -7.42
N GLU A 79 -8.26 -7.74 -6.74
CA GLU A 79 -6.89 -7.31 -7.04
C GLU A 79 -6.56 -7.42 -8.53
N TYR A 80 -6.94 -8.53 -9.16
CA TYR A 80 -6.70 -8.75 -10.60
C TYR A 80 -7.26 -7.63 -11.47
N PHE A 81 -8.52 -7.22 -11.24
CA PHE A 81 -9.11 -6.14 -12.03
C PHE A 81 -8.60 -4.77 -11.64
N ARG A 82 -8.36 -4.53 -10.35
CA ARG A 82 -7.79 -3.30 -9.84
C ARG A 82 -6.42 -3.02 -10.45
N LEU A 83 -5.51 -4.01 -10.43
CA LEU A 83 -4.22 -3.93 -11.11
C LEU A 83 -4.38 -3.75 -12.62
N GLY A 84 -5.39 -4.35 -13.23
CA GLY A 84 -5.72 -4.12 -14.64
C GLY A 84 -6.08 -2.67 -14.96
N VAL A 85 -6.83 -1.99 -14.08
CA VAL A 85 -7.17 -0.56 -14.22
C VAL A 85 -5.94 0.30 -13.93
N LEU A 86 -5.21 0.03 -12.84
CA LEU A 86 -4.00 0.75 -12.46
C LEU A 86 -2.95 0.73 -13.58
N ASN A 87 -2.66 -0.44 -14.17
CA ASN A 87 -1.65 -0.57 -15.23
C ASN A 87 -2.02 0.19 -16.51
N GLN A 88 -3.30 0.46 -16.76
CA GLN A 88 -3.74 1.25 -17.91
C GLN A 88 -3.71 2.75 -17.64
N VAL A 89 -4.03 3.17 -16.40
CA VAL A 89 -4.32 4.58 -16.09
C VAL A 89 -3.18 5.25 -15.32
N ALA A 90 -2.51 4.56 -14.39
CA ALA A 90 -1.44 5.11 -13.56
C ALA A 90 -0.25 5.71 -14.34
N PRO A 91 0.13 5.20 -15.54
CA PRO A 91 1.15 5.85 -16.36
C PRO A 91 0.75 7.26 -16.84
N LEU A 92 -0.54 7.60 -16.83
CA LEU A 92 -1.10 8.81 -17.44
C LEU A 92 -1.56 9.86 -16.43
N VAL A 93 -1.78 9.49 -15.18
CA VAL A 93 -2.39 10.35 -14.15
C VAL A 93 -1.55 10.35 -12.87
N PRO A 94 -1.60 11.40 -12.03
CA PRO A 94 -1.00 11.36 -10.70
C PRO A 94 -1.86 10.53 -9.73
N VAL A 95 -1.31 10.12 -8.59
CA VAL A 95 -2.02 9.21 -7.68
C VAL A 95 -3.25 9.83 -7.04
N GLU A 96 -3.27 11.16 -6.87
CA GLU A 96 -4.41 11.90 -6.34
C GLU A 96 -5.67 11.63 -7.17
N PHE A 97 -5.54 11.36 -8.47
CA PHE A 97 -6.66 10.93 -9.31
C PHE A 97 -7.33 9.66 -8.75
N PHE A 98 -6.56 8.65 -8.35
CA PHE A 98 -7.14 7.42 -7.80
C PHE A 98 -7.76 7.64 -6.43
N LEU A 99 -7.12 8.48 -5.61
CA LEU A 99 -7.65 8.85 -4.29
C LEU A 99 -9.00 9.55 -4.40
N GLU A 100 -9.16 10.46 -5.37
CA GLU A 100 -10.39 11.20 -5.59
C GLU A 100 -11.47 10.35 -6.29
N GLN A 101 -11.08 9.63 -7.36
CA GLN A 101 -12.01 8.94 -8.24
C GLN A 101 -12.52 7.62 -7.67
N PHE A 102 -11.66 6.86 -7.00
CA PHE A 102 -11.99 5.52 -6.50
C PHE A 102 -12.03 5.45 -4.97
N GLN A 103 -11.41 6.39 -4.26
CA GLN A 103 -11.37 6.38 -2.78
C GLN A 103 -10.95 5.00 -2.22
N PRO A 104 -9.78 4.49 -2.63
CA PRO A 104 -9.31 3.16 -2.26
C PRO A 104 -9.22 2.99 -0.74
N ASP A 105 -9.55 1.81 -0.26
CA ASP A 105 -9.27 1.44 1.14
C ASP A 105 -7.78 1.15 1.37
N ALA A 106 -7.42 0.81 2.62
CA ALA A 106 -6.03 0.57 2.99
C ALA A 106 -5.39 -0.62 2.27
N ASP A 107 -6.14 -1.67 1.91
CA ASP A 107 -5.61 -2.81 1.18
C ASP A 107 -5.44 -2.47 -0.30
N GLU A 108 -6.41 -1.77 -0.87
CA GLU A 108 -6.35 -1.30 -2.25
C GLU A 108 -5.21 -0.31 -2.46
N LEU A 109 -4.92 0.53 -1.46
CA LEU A 109 -3.77 1.44 -1.48
C LEU A 109 -2.43 0.72 -1.52
N LYS A 110 -2.32 -0.52 -1.01
CA LYS A 110 -1.08 -1.31 -1.15
C LYS A 110 -0.82 -1.69 -2.61
N ASP A 111 -1.88 -1.96 -3.38
CA ASP A 111 -1.76 -2.22 -4.82
C ASP A 111 -1.41 -0.94 -5.59
N VAL A 112 -2.03 0.19 -5.21
CA VAL A 112 -1.68 1.51 -5.76
C VAL A 112 -0.20 1.82 -5.50
N LEU A 113 0.27 1.61 -4.26
CA LEU A 113 1.67 1.80 -3.87
C LEU A 113 2.60 0.96 -4.75
N ALA A 114 2.31 -0.34 -4.91
CA ALA A 114 3.13 -1.24 -5.70
C ALA A 114 3.27 -0.80 -7.16
N VAL A 115 2.18 -0.30 -7.76
CA VAL A 115 2.20 0.19 -9.15
C VAL A 115 2.99 1.50 -9.27
N TYR A 116 2.77 2.49 -8.39
CA TYR A 116 3.49 3.76 -8.46
C TYR A 116 4.98 3.63 -8.10
N ASP A 117 5.32 2.72 -7.18
CA ASP A 117 6.70 2.33 -6.90
C ASP A 117 7.38 1.75 -8.15
N HIS A 118 6.69 0.84 -8.87
CA HIS A 118 7.23 0.25 -10.09
C HIS A 118 7.45 1.29 -11.21
N LEU A 119 6.59 2.31 -11.28
CA LEU A 119 6.73 3.43 -12.22
C LEU A 119 7.85 4.42 -11.83
N GLY A 120 8.47 4.26 -10.66
CA GLY A 120 9.52 5.17 -10.17
C GLY A 120 8.98 6.56 -9.83
N ARG A 121 7.70 6.67 -9.49
CA ARG A 121 7.03 7.96 -9.23
C ARG A 121 7.09 8.31 -7.75
N GLU A 122 8.28 8.71 -7.29
CA GLU A 122 8.58 8.94 -5.87
C GLU A 122 7.58 9.86 -5.16
N ARG A 123 7.20 10.99 -5.77
CA ARG A 123 6.20 11.91 -5.20
C ARG A 123 4.85 11.23 -4.99
N ASP A 124 4.38 10.46 -5.97
CA ASP A 124 3.10 9.78 -5.91
C ASP A 124 3.14 8.66 -4.86
N THR A 125 4.24 7.91 -4.80
CA THR A 125 4.53 6.95 -3.73
C THR A 125 4.44 7.59 -2.35
N GLU A 126 5.07 8.75 -2.12
CA GLU A 126 4.98 9.44 -0.83
C GLU A 126 3.54 9.77 -0.42
N VAL A 127 2.71 10.19 -1.38
CA VAL A 127 1.29 10.48 -1.12
C VAL A 127 0.57 9.22 -0.66
N VAL A 128 0.77 8.08 -1.33
CA VAL A 128 0.16 6.80 -0.93
C VAL A 128 0.65 6.34 0.43
N LEU A 129 1.95 6.45 0.70
CA LEU A 129 2.53 6.08 1.99
C LEU A 129 1.93 6.92 3.13
N ARG A 130 1.69 8.21 2.93
CA ARG A 130 1.04 9.07 3.93
C ARG A 130 -0.38 8.61 4.24
N GLU A 131 -1.15 8.24 3.22
CA GLU A 131 -2.50 7.68 3.42
C GLU A 131 -2.46 6.33 4.14
N LEU A 132 -1.52 5.45 3.80
CA LEU A 132 -1.34 4.16 4.49
C LEU A 132 -0.94 4.34 5.96
N CYS A 133 -0.04 5.27 6.29
CA CYS A 133 0.30 5.62 7.68
C CYS A 133 -0.88 6.16 8.50
N ARG A 134 -1.90 6.69 7.82
CA ARG A 134 -3.13 7.19 8.44
C ARG A 134 -4.17 6.08 8.58
N LEU A 135 -4.40 5.30 7.53
CA LEU A 135 -5.51 4.34 7.44
C LEU A 135 -5.22 3.00 8.12
N LEU A 136 -3.99 2.48 8.00
CA LEU A 136 -3.66 1.15 8.54
C LEU A 136 -3.80 1.09 10.06
N PRO A 137 -3.34 2.07 10.87
CA PRO A 137 -3.57 2.03 12.31
C PRO A 137 -5.04 2.14 12.70
N GLU A 138 -5.87 2.80 11.90
CA GLU A 138 -7.32 2.86 12.16
C GLU A 138 -7.99 1.53 11.83
N LYS A 139 -7.67 0.94 10.66
CA LYS A 139 -8.13 -0.40 10.26
C LYS A 139 -7.75 -1.45 11.31
N ALA A 140 -6.51 -1.40 11.81
CA ALA A 140 -5.98 -2.35 12.78
C ALA A 140 -6.80 -2.46 14.06
N LYS A 141 -7.52 -1.40 14.47
CA LYS A 141 -8.38 -1.42 15.67
C LYS A 141 -9.55 -2.38 15.55
N ASP A 142 -10.02 -2.62 14.33
CA ASP A 142 -11.18 -3.47 14.05
C ASP A 142 -10.77 -4.92 13.69
N ILE A 143 -9.46 -5.23 13.71
CA ILE A 143 -8.94 -6.56 13.39
C ILE A 143 -8.84 -7.40 14.67
N GLU A 144 -9.63 -8.47 14.72
CA GLU A 144 -9.65 -9.43 15.83
C GLU A 144 -8.40 -10.33 15.84
N ASP A 145 -7.95 -10.78 14.67
CA ASP A 145 -6.77 -11.65 14.54
C ASP A 145 -5.48 -10.90 14.88
N GLU A 146 -4.77 -11.35 15.91
CA GLU A 146 -3.61 -10.63 16.45
C GLU A 146 -2.45 -10.57 15.45
N ASP A 147 -2.25 -11.63 14.67
CA ASP A 147 -1.18 -11.74 13.67
C ASP A 147 -1.45 -10.85 12.46
N GLU A 148 -2.70 -10.79 11.99
CA GLU A 148 -3.13 -9.85 10.97
C GLU A 148 -2.99 -8.41 11.45
N ARG A 149 -3.49 -8.09 12.66
CA ARG A 149 -3.36 -6.74 13.24
C ARG A 149 -1.90 -6.31 13.36
N TYR A 150 -1.02 -7.23 13.79
CA TYR A 150 0.42 -6.96 13.88
C TYR A 150 1.03 -6.66 12.51
N ARG A 151 0.68 -7.44 11.47
CA ARG A 151 1.17 -7.22 10.10
C ARG A 151 0.72 -5.87 9.53
N GLU A 152 -0.53 -5.47 9.75
CA GLU A 152 -1.03 -4.17 9.29
C GLU A 152 -0.32 -3.00 9.99
N MET A 153 -0.09 -3.10 11.30
CA MET A 153 0.66 -2.11 12.06
C MET A 153 2.14 -2.04 11.65
N LEU A 154 2.76 -3.19 11.38
CA LEU A 154 4.13 -3.24 10.88
C LEU A 154 4.25 -2.57 9.51
N PHE A 155 3.29 -2.80 8.61
CA PHE A 155 3.26 -2.12 7.31
C PHE A 155 3.11 -0.60 7.48
N ALA A 156 2.27 -0.14 8.42
CA ALA A 156 2.13 1.28 8.72
C ALA A 156 3.44 1.91 9.21
N PHE A 157 4.19 1.18 10.05
CA PHE A 157 5.52 1.56 10.50
C PHE A 157 6.53 1.63 9.34
N GLU A 158 6.55 0.63 8.47
CA GLU A 158 7.43 0.60 7.29
C GLU A 158 7.12 1.78 6.36
N ALA A 159 5.85 2.12 6.18
CA ALA A 159 5.45 3.30 5.42
C ALA A 159 5.98 4.59 6.07
N ALA A 160 5.91 4.73 7.40
CA ALA A 160 6.43 5.89 8.11
C ALA A 160 7.96 5.98 8.00
N ARG A 161 8.67 4.83 8.04
CA ARG A 161 10.12 4.76 7.82
C ARG A 161 10.51 5.17 6.41
N ARG A 162 9.77 4.74 5.38
CA ARG A 162 10.00 5.16 3.99
C ARG A 162 9.79 6.65 3.77
N LEU A 163 8.91 7.27 4.56
CA LEU A 163 8.70 8.73 4.58
C LEU A 163 9.73 9.50 5.43
N GLU A 164 10.66 8.80 6.08
CA GLU A 164 11.58 9.35 7.09
C GLU A 164 10.86 10.08 8.25
N ASP A 165 9.57 9.79 8.46
CA ASP A 165 8.76 10.38 9.53
C ASP A 165 9.00 9.63 10.84
N SER A 166 10.13 9.96 11.47
CA SER A 166 10.55 9.38 12.75
C SER A 166 9.52 9.58 13.86
N THR A 167 8.77 10.68 13.85
CA THR A 167 7.73 10.95 14.86
C THR A 167 6.59 9.97 14.69
N ARG A 168 6.04 9.86 13.48
CA ARG A 168 4.94 8.93 13.20
C ARG A 168 5.36 7.48 13.40
N ALA A 169 6.58 7.12 13.01
CA ALA A 169 7.12 5.79 13.23
C ALA A 169 7.18 5.44 14.73
N LEU A 170 7.65 6.35 15.59
CA LEU A 170 7.66 6.14 17.04
C LEU A 170 6.25 6.06 17.65
N GLU A 171 5.28 6.82 17.16
CA GLU A 171 3.88 6.72 17.60
C GLU A 171 3.31 5.32 17.31
N ILE A 172 3.51 4.80 16.10
CA ILE A 172 3.04 3.48 15.69
C ILE A 172 3.73 2.40 16.52
N LEU A 173 5.06 2.47 16.67
CA LEU A 173 5.82 1.51 17.46
C LEU A 173 5.44 1.53 18.94
N ALA A 174 5.09 2.68 19.52
CA ALA A 174 4.63 2.77 20.90
C ALA A 174 3.32 2.00 21.11
N VAL A 175 2.37 2.11 20.16
CA VAL A 175 1.14 1.30 20.19
C VAL A 175 1.48 -0.19 20.06
N MET A 176 2.34 -0.56 19.10
CA MET A 176 2.75 -1.95 18.92
C MET A 176 3.45 -2.52 20.16
N ALA A 177 4.34 -1.76 20.81
CA ALA A 177 5.03 -2.21 22.02
C ALA A 177 4.09 -2.37 23.22
N ASN A 178 3.00 -1.60 23.27
CA ASN A 178 1.96 -1.75 24.28
C ASN A 178 1.10 -3.00 24.04
N ASP A 179 0.65 -3.19 22.79
CA ASP A 179 -0.27 -4.27 22.43
C ASP A 179 0.46 -5.62 22.34
N TYR A 180 1.75 -5.59 22.01
CA TYR A 180 2.61 -6.77 21.83
C TYR A 180 3.89 -6.63 22.67
N PRO A 181 3.80 -6.67 24.01
CA PRO A 181 4.93 -6.36 24.89
C PRO A 181 6.11 -7.33 24.77
N LEU A 182 5.87 -8.56 24.30
CA LEU A 182 6.89 -9.59 24.07
C LEU A 182 7.43 -9.62 22.63
N ALA A 183 6.89 -8.80 21.72
CA ALA A 183 7.42 -8.69 20.36
C ALA A 183 8.74 -7.92 20.40
N PHE A 184 9.77 -8.44 19.73
CA PHE A 184 11.11 -7.85 19.78
C PHE A 184 11.20 -6.56 18.95
N GLU A 185 10.56 -6.58 17.77
CA GLU A 185 10.71 -5.57 16.73
C GLU A 185 10.25 -4.18 17.16
N PRO A 186 9.09 -3.99 17.83
CA PRO A 186 8.65 -2.66 18.25
C PRO A 186 9.65 -1.94 19.16
N HIS A 187 10.21 -2.68 20.13
CA HIS A 187 11.23 -2.15 21.05
C HIS A 187 12.55 -1.88 20.33
N TYR A 188 12.98 -2.82 19.49
CA TYR A 188 14.24 -2.70 18.76
C TYR A 188 14.24 -1.50 17.83
N TYR A 189 13.20 -1.34 17.01
CA TYR A 189 13.11 -0.21 16.08
C TYR A 189 12.90 1.12 16.79
N SER A 190 12.20 1.14 17.93
CA SER A 190 12.09 2.35 18.76
C SER A 190 13.47 2.82 19.23
N ALA A 191 14.31 1.90 19.74
CA ALA A 191 15.66 2.22 20.15
C ALA A 191 16.54 2.74 18.99
N VAL A 192 16.43 2.12 17.81
CA VAL A 192 17.18 2.55 16.62
C VAL A 192 16.82 3.98 16.23
N ILE A 193 15.52 4.30 16.13
CA ILE A 193 15.08 5.65 15.77
C ILE A 193 15.49 6.68 16.83
N LEU A 194 15.36 6.34 18.12
CA LEU A 194 15.78 7.24 19.20
C LEU A 194 17.28 7.54 19.17
N LEU A 195 18.12 6.57 18.78
CA LEU A 195 19.55 6.78 18.55
C LEU A 195 19.83 7.68 17.32
N GLU A 196 19.07 7.51 16.24
CA GLU A 196 19.13 8.41 15.07
C GLU A 196 18.81 9.85 15.49
N LEU A 197 17.78 10.04 16.33
CA LEU A 197 17.33 11.32 16.88
C LEU A 197 18.19 11.87 18.04
N LYS A 198 19.32 11.23 18.38
CA LYS A 198 20.20 11.64 19.49
C LYS A 198 19.53 11.69 20.86
N ARG A 199 18.59 10.77 21.11
CA ARG A 199 17.89 10.54 22.38
C ARG A 199 18.32 9.21 23.03
N PRO A 200 19.62 9.03 23.35
CA PRO A 200 20.16 7.75 23.79
C PRO A 200 19.61 7.29 25.15
N GLN A 201 19.21 8.20 26.04
CA GLN A 201 18.64 7.86 27.34
C GLN A 201 17.33 7.08 27.20
N GLU A 202 16.48 7.47 26.24
CA GLU A 202 15.22 6.78 25.99
C GLU A 202 15.44 5.46 25.25
N ALA A 203 16.43 5.41 24.35
CA ALA A 203 16.79 4.19 23.64
C ALA A 203 17.28 3.07 24.58
N GLU A 204 17.95 3.41 25.69
CA GLU A 204 18.46 2.43 26.66
C GLU A 204 17.34 1.56 27.27
N ALA A 205 16.18 2.16 27.55
CA ALA A 205 15.05 1.44 28.14
C ALA A 205 14.54 0.34 27.19
N PHE A 206 14.33 0.70 25.93
CA PHE A 206 13.89 -0.26 24.90
C PHE A 206 14.92 -1.36 24.65
N LEU A 207 16.21 -1.04 24.58
CA LEU A 207 17.26 -2.06 24.41
C LEU A 207 17.39 -2.99 25.62
N THR A 208 17.10 -2.49 26.83
CA THR A 208 17.02 -3.34 28.02
C THR A 208 15.91 -4.36 27.85
N THR A 209 14.71 -3.94 27.45
CA THR A 209 13.60 -4.84 27.13
C THR A 209 13.96 -5.84 26.01
N CYS A 210 14.61 -5.39 24.93
CA CYS A 210 15.09 -6.28 23.88
C CYS A 210 16.05 -7.37 24.41
N SER A 211 16.93 -7.02 25.36
CA SER A 211 17.87 -7.97 25.96
C SER A 211 17.20 -9.00 26.87
N GLU A 212 16.04 -8.67 27.43
CA GLU A 212 15.21 -9.59 28.22
C GLU A 212 14.39 -10.52 27.32
N ILE A 213 13.85 -10.00 26.21
CA ILE A 213 13.09 -10.77 25.22
C ILE A 213 13.99 -11.77 24.48
N ASP A 214 15.15 -11.32 23.98
CA ASP A 214 16.12 -12.16 23.26
C ASP A 214 17.56 -11.92 23.77
N PRO A 215 17.97 -12.59 24.86
CA PRO A 215 19.32 -12.49 25.41
C PRO A 215 20.42 -12.97 24.44
N GLY A 216 20.06 -13.78 23.44
CA GLY A 216 20.98 -14.30 22.42
C GLY A 216 21.24 -13.31 21.28
N ASN A 217 20.51 -12.21 21.23
CA ASN A 217 20.59 -11.26 20.14
C ASN A 217 21.95 -10.57 20.07
N THR A 218 22.67 -10.74 18.96
CA THR A 218 24.01 -10.16 18.81
C THR A 218 24.00 -8.66 18.50
N TRP A 219 22.86 -8.09 18.13
CA TRP A 219 22.74 -6.68 17.72
C TRP A 219 22.51 -5.77 18.92
N VAL A 220 21.73 -6.21 19.91
CA VAL A 220 21.40 -5.43 21.12
C VAL A 220 22.66 -4.97 21.88
N PRO A 221 23.67 -5.82 22.18
CA PRO A 221 24.89 -5.36 22.86
C PRO A 221 25.68 -4.31 22.07
N ARG A 222 25.60 -4.34 20.73
CA ARG A 222 26.27 -3.35 19.87
C ARG A 222 25.58 -1.99 19.98
N LEU A 223 24.25 -1.96 19.93
CA LEU A 223 23.47 -0.74 20.11
C LEU A 223 23.60 -0.18 21.54
N MET A 224 23.62 -1.03 22.57
CA MET A 224 23.87 -0.62 23.95
C MET A 224 25.24 0.06 24.13
N ARG A 225 26.26 -0.38 23.40
CA ARG A 225 27.57 0.30 23.38
C ARG A 225 27.46 1.68 22.73
N GLU A 226 26.72 1.80 21.63
CA GLU A 226 26.50 3.07 20.94
C GLU A 226 25.74 4.08 21.83
N VAL A 227 24.68 3.64 22.52
CA VAL A 227 23.95 4.44 23.54
C VAL A 227 24.94 5.05 24.54
N ARG A 228 25.78 4.20 25.16
CA ARG A 228 26.76 4.65 26.17
C ARG A 228 27.76 5.65 25.59
N LEU A 229 28.23 5.44 24.36
CA LEU A 229 29.14 6.37 23.69
C LEU A 229 28.47 7.73 23.42
N GLN A 230 27.21 7.76 23.00
CA GLN A 230 26.49 9.01 22.79
C GLN A 230 26.21 9.75 24.11
N MET A 231 25.83 9.04 25.17
CA MET A 231 25.63 9.63 26.50
C MET A 231 26.91 10.25 27.07
N LEU A 232 28.06 9.59 26.91
CA LEU A 232 29.36 10.15 27.32
C LEU A 232 29.70 11.43 26.55
N LYS A 233 29.51 11.44 25.22
CA LYS A 233 29.73 12.63 24.39
C LYS A 233 28.83 13.80 24.81
N GLN A 234 27.54 13.55 25.03
CA GLN A 234 26.59 14.56 25.49
C GLN A 234 26.98 15.13 26.87
N SER A 235 27.45 14.27 27.78
CA SER A 235 27.91 14.69 29.11
C SER A 235 29.16 15.57 29.03
N ASP A 236 30.14 15.19 28.19
CA ASP A 236 31.36 15.97 27.96
C ASP A 236 31.09 17.33 27.32
N GLU A 237 30.15 17.39 26.36
CA GLU A 237 29.72 18.64 25.71
C GLU A 237 29.01 19.58 26.68
N GLN A 238 28.12 19.04 27.52
CA GLN A 238 27.47 19.81 28.58
C GLN A 238 28.49 20.36 29.59
N ALA A 239 29.48 19.57 30.01
CA ALA A 239 30.53 20.01 30.92
C ALA A 239 31.42 21.11 30.32
N ARG A 240 31.73 21.03 29.02
CA ARG A 240 32.52 22.07 28.32
C ARG A 240 31.73 23.36 28.08
N GLY A 241 30.44 23.26 27.77
CA GLY A 241 29.55 24.43 27.60
C GLY A 241 29.42 25.26 28.87
N HIS A 242 29.40 24.62 30.04
CA HIS A 242 29.39 25.33 31.33
C HIS A 242 30.73 25.97 31.69
N SER A 243 31.86 25.48 31.14
CA SER A 243 33.20 26.04 31.40
C SER A 243 33.53 27.29 30.56
N LEU A 244 32.75 27.62 29.54
CA LEU A 244 32.94 28.80 28.66
C LEU A 244 32.08 30.01 29.07
N LEU A 245 31.26 29.87 30.12
CA LEU A 245 30.39 30.92 30.65
C LEU A 245 30.92 31.55 31.96
N PHE A 246 32.17 31.27 32.32
CA PHE A 246 32.86 31.84 33.49
C PHE A 246 34.18 32.53 33.10
#